data_AF-R7TGY0-F1
#
_entry.id   AF-R7TGY0-F1
#
_cell.length_a   1.000
_cell.length_b   1.000
_cell.length_c   1.000
_cell.angle_alpha   90.00
_cell.angle_beta   90.00
_cell.angle_gamma   90.00
#
_symmetry.space_group_name_H-M   'P 1'
#
loop_
_entity.id
_entity.type
_entity.pdbx_description
1 polymer ?
#
loop_
_entity_poly.entity_id
_entity_poly.type
_entity_poly.pdbx_seq_one_letter_code
_entity_poly.pdbx_strand_id
1 'polypeptide(L)'
;EMKGLGHAVLTGQTLVGDQPFGMVLADDLCINLGGPGVLAQMAQLYKQFRCSIVAVQEVPEDEVHKYGVISGQYISEDLIRVENMVEKPAKEDAPSNLAIIGRYILTPDIFDLIHDTQPGKGGEIQITDALMAQAQRGCVMAYKFKGERFDCGSIEGFIEATNFCYDNLYR
;
A
#
# COMPACT_ATOMS: atom_id res chain seq x y z
N GLU A 1 9.04 -21.39 1.26
CA GLU A 1 10.21 -20.52 1.07
C GLU A 1 9.77 -19.06 1.16
N MET A 2 10.65 -18.15 1.58
CA MET A 2 10.36 -16.72 1.64
C MET A 2 10.79 -16.08 0.33
N LYS A 3 9.82 -15.62 -0.48
CA LYS A 3 10.04 -15.08 -1.85
C LYS A 3 9.46 -13.67 -2.04
N GLY A 4 9.30 -12.94 -0.93
CA GLY A 4 8.72 -11.59 -0.91
C GLY A 4 7.20 -11.54 -0.77
N LEU A 5 6.70 -10.31 -0.65
CA LEU A 5 5.28 -10.02 -0.41
C LEU A 5 4.37 -10.50 -1.53
N GLY A 6 4.79 -10.36 -2.80
CA GLY A 6 4.01 -10.85 -3.94
C GLY A 6 3.74 -12.35 -3.83
N HIS A 7 4.76 -13.15 -3.51
CA HIS A 7 4.58 -14.58 -3.29
C HIS A 7 3.67 -14.90 -2.10
N ALA A 8 3.72 -14.12 -1.02
CA ALA A 8 2.82 -14.28 0.13
C ALA A 8 1.36 -14.05 -0.27
N VAL A 9 1.08 -13.03 -1.07
CA VAL A 9 -0.25 -12.77 -1.62
C VAL A 9 -0.71 -13.90 -2.53
N LEU A 10 0.14 -14.33 -3.47
CA LEU A 10 -0.18 -15.44 -4.37
C LEU A 10 -0.51 -16.73 -3.61
N THR A 11 0.24 -17.02 -2.54
CA THR A 11 -0.03 -18.18 -1.66
C THR A 11 -1.42 -18.07 -1.01
N GLY A 12 -1.84 -16.85 -0.64
CA GLY A 12 -3.15 -16.56 -0.08
C GLY A 12 -4.32 -16.71 -1.05
N GLN A 13 -4.09 -16.84 -2.36
CA GLN A 13 -5.15 -16.99 -3.38
C GLN A 13 -6.11 -18.14 -3.05
N THR A 14 -5.60 -19.24 -2.52
CA THR A 14 -6.42 -20.41 -2.15
C THR A 14 -7.43 -20.13 -1.03
N LEU A 15 -7.19 -19.11 -0.22
CA LEU A 15 -8.07 -18.69 0.88
C LEU A 15 -9.10 -17.65 0.44
N VAL A 16 -8.74 -16.82 -0.55
CA VAL A 16 -9.57 -15.71 -1.03
C VAL A 16 -10.46 -16.13 -2.20
N GLY A 17 -9.92 -16.89 -3.14
CA GLY A 17 -10.57 -17.22 -4.41
C GLY A 17 -10.67 -16.04 -5.36
N ASP A 18 -11.65 -16.08 -6.26
CA ASP A 18 -11.90 -15.07 -7.29
C ASP A 18 -12.79 -13.94 -6.76
N GLN A 19 -12.37 -13.28 -5.67
CA GLN A 19 -13.10 -12.18 -5.03
C GLN A 19 -12.15 -11.04 -4.67
N PRO A 20 -12.61 -9.77 -4.75
CA PRO A 20 -11.80 -8.65 -4.29
C PRO A 20 -11.55 -8.76 -2.77
N PHE A 21 -10.37 -8.37 -2.33
CA PHE A 21 -9.95 -8.56 -0.95
C PHE A 21 -9.14 -7.39 -0.41
N GLY A 22 -9.21 -7.20 0.91
CA GLY A 22 -8.34 -6.27 1.63
C GLY A 22 -7.05 -6.95 2.04
N MET A 23 -5.93 -6.26 1.87
CA MET A 23 -4.62 -6.68 2.39
C MET A 23 -4.13 -5.67 3.41
N VAL A 24 -3.61 -6.18 4.53
CA VAL A 24 -3.14 -5.41 5.67
C VAL A 24 -1.76 -5.91 6.04
N LEU A 25 -0.75 -5.04 5.99
CA LEU A 25 0.55 -5.30 6.60
C LEU A 25 0.47 -4.84 8.05
N ALA A 26 0.73 -5.77 8.97
CA ALA A 26 0.48 -5.58 10.41
C ALA A 26 1.56 -4.74 11.11
N ASP A 27 2.73 -4.64 10.49
CA ASP A 27 3.80 -3.71 10.87
C ASP A 27 3.41 -2.24 10.68
N ASP A 28 2.48 -1.94 9.77
CA ASP A 28 1.90 -0.61 9.67
C ASP A 28 0.71 -0.45 10.61
N LEU A 29 0.93 0.17 11.77
CA LEU A 29 -0.14 0.56 12.67
C LEU A 29 -0.79 1.85 12.17
N CYS A 30 -2.04 1.77 11.72
CA CYS A 30 -2.80 2.93 11.25
C CYS A 30 -3.94 3.24 12.23
N ILE A 31 -3.97 4.45 12.79
CA ILE A 31 -4.98 4.90 13.74
C ILE A 31 -5.68 6.15 13.20
N ASN A 32 -7.01 6.18 13.30
CA ASN A 32 -7.80 7.37 13.02
C ASN A 32 -8.79 7.60 14.16
N LEU A 33 -8.44 8.44 15.13
CA LEU A 33 -9.25 8.67 16.33
C LEU A 33 -10.59 9.33 16.04
N GLY A 34 -10.66 10.15 14.99
CA GLY A 34 -11.84 10.95 14.64
C GLY A 34 -12.75 10.35 13.58
N GLY A 35 -12.50 9.12 13.13
CA GLY A 35 -13.20 8.61 11.95
C GLY A 35 -13.00 7.11 11.68
N PRO A 36 -13.45 6.65 10.50
CA PRO A 36 -13.30 5.25 10.11
C PRO A 36 -11.82 4.87 9.95
N GLY A 37 -11.49 3.60 10.22
CA GLY A 37 -10.16 3.07 9.94
C GLY A 37 -9.80 3.12 8.46
N VAL A 38 -8.50 3.13 8.14
CA VAL A 38 -7.99 3.30 6.76
C VAL A 38 -8.61 2.31 5.78
N LEU A 39 -8.66 1.02 6.12
CA LEU A 39 -9.25 0.01 5.23
C LEU A 39 -10.75 0.22 5.00
N ALA A 40 -11.48 0.76 5.99
CA ALA A 40 -12.89 1.09 5.84
C ALA A 40 -13.10 2.30 4.90
N GLN A 41 -12.22 3.31 4.97
CA GLN A 41 -12.21 4.43 4.02
C GLN A 41 -12.01 3.91 2.59
N MET A 42 -11.00 3.06 2.39
CA MET A 42 -10.71 2.45 1.10
C MET A 42 -11.87 1.56 0.61
N ALA A 43 -12.51 0.79 1.49
CA ALA A 43 -13.63 -0.07 1.13
C ALA A 43 -14.83 0.75 0.61
N GLN A 44 -15.03 1.95 1.13
CA GLN A 44 -16.05 2.86 0.62
C GLN A 44 -15.71 3.35 -0.79
N LEU A 45 -14.45 3.69 -1.06
CA LEU A 45 -13.98 4.04 -2.41
C LEU A 45 -14.12 2.87 -3.38
N TYR A 46 -13.80 1.65 -2.94
CA TYR A 46 -13.92 0.46 -3.77
C TYR A 46 -15.36 0.23 -4.26
N LYS A 47 -16.38 0.53 -3.44
CA LYS A 47 -17.79 0.43 -3.86
C LYS A 47 -18.11 1.33 -5.06
N GLN A 48 -17.41 2.45 -5.21
CA GLN A 48 -17.58 3.42 -6.29
C GLN A 48 -16.73 3.07 -7.52
N PHE A 49 -15.43 2.81 -7.34
CA PHE A 49 -14.49 2.68 -8.46
C PHE A 49 -14.30 1.25 -8.96
N ARG A 50 -14.54 0.24 -8.11
CA ARG A 50 -14.45 -1.20 -8.46
C ARG A 50 -13.10 -1.62 -9.06
N CYS A 51 -12.02 -0.99 -8.61
CA CYS A 51 -10.65 -1.30 -9.01
C CYS A 51 -9.73 -1.42 -7.79
N SER A 52 -8.51 -1.88 -7.98
CA SER A 52 -7.52 -1.93 -6.88
C SER A 52 -7.23 -0.54 -6.34
N ILE A 53 -7.08 -0.46 -5.01
CA ILE A 53 -6.80 0.78 -4.28
C ILE A 53 -5.62 0.53 -3.36
N VAL A 54 -4.61 1.39 -3.43
CA VAL A 54 -3.47 1.41 -2.51
C VAL A 54 -3.56 2.64 -1.63
N ALA A 55 -3.32 2.50 -0.34
CA ALA A 55 -3.21 3.67 0.54
C ALA A 55 -1.82 4.29 0.40
N VAL A 56 -1.76 5.62 0.42
CA VAL A 56 -0.52 6.38 0.34
C VAL A 56 -0.48 7.48 1.38
N GLN A 57 0.73 7.91 1.72
CA GLN A 57 0.98 9.13 2.48
C GLN A 57 2.17 9.88 1.89
N GLU A 58 2.23 11.18 2.15
CA GLU A 58 3.43 11.96 1.87
C GLU A 58 4.50 11.63 2.92
N VAL A 59 5.73 11.39 2.46
CA VAL A 59 6.90 11.18 3.33
C VAL A 59 7.99 12.21 3.02
N PRO A 60 8.93 12.46 3.95
CA PRO A 60 10.12 13.24 3.63
C PRO A 60 10.89 12.63 2.45
N GLU A 61 11.47 13.48 1.58
CA GLU A 61 12.14 13.01 0.36
C GLU A 61 13.34 12.10 0.64
N ASP A 62 13.97 12.22 1.80
CA ASP A 62 15.08 11.36 2.23
C ASP A 62 14.60 9.97 2.71
N GLU A 63 13.30 9.76 2.88
CA GLU A 63 12.72 8.47 3.28
C GLU A 63 12.11 7.67 2.14
N VAL A 64 11.94 8.25 0.95
CA VAL A 64 11.29 7.61 -0.21
C VAL A 64 11.91 6.26 -0.59
N HIS A 65 13.21 6.09 -0.36
CA HIS A 65 13.96 4.87 -0.66
C HIS A 65 13.54 3.66 0.19
N LYS A 66 12.78 3.88 1.27
CA LYS A 66 12.26 2.82 2.15
C LYS A 66 10.98 2.18 1.60
N TYR A 67 10.28 2.86 0.68
CA TYR A 67 8.91 2.53 0.30
C TYR A 67 8.72 2.34 -1.21
N GLY A 68 7.60 1.73 -1.61
CA GLY A 68 7.07 1.87 -2.96
C GLY A 68 6.52 3.29 -3.14
N VAL A 69 6.86 3.96 -4.25
CA VAL A 69 6.48 5.35 -4.51
C VAL A 69 5.63 5.41 -5.78
N ILE A 70 4.53 6.15 -5.74
CA ILE A 70 3.64 6.33 -6.88
C ILE A 70 3.73 7.72 -7.49
N SER A 71 3.30 7.85 -8.74
CA SER A 71 2.87 9.13 -9.30
C SER A 71 1.66 8.90 -10.20
N GLY A 72 0.93 9.97 -10.49
CA GLY A 72 -0.20 9.90 -11.38
C GLY A 72 -1.09 11.13 -11.33
N GLN A 73 -2.29 10.99 -11.88
CA GLN A 73 -3.23 12.08 -12.07
C GLN A 73 -4.17 12.22 -10.87
N TYR A 74 -4.21 13.40 -10.26
CA TYR A 74 -5.20 13.72 -9.22
C TYR A 74 -6.61 13.76 -9.81
N ILE A 75 -7.50 12.92 -9.27
CA ILE A 75 -8.95 12.99 -9.52
C ILE A 75 -9.60 13.95 -8.51
N SER A 76 -9.09 13.96 -7.28
CA SER A 76 -9.43 14.90 -6.22
C SER A 76 -8.22 15.05 -5.29
N GLU A 77 -8.29 15.91 -4.28
CA GLU A 77 -7.20 16.17 -3.33
C GLU A 77 -6.58 14.90 -2.71
N ASP A 78 -7.43 13.92 -2.41
CA ASP A 78 -7.01 12.69 -1.71
C ASP A 78 -6.99 11.46 -2.61
N LEU A 79 -7.32 11.59 -3.89
CA LEU A 79 -7.53 10.44 -4.76
C LEU A 79 -6.80 10.62 -6.09
N ILE A 80 -5.93 9.68 -6.39
CA ILE A 80 -4.99 9.75 -7.51
C ILE A 80 -5.15 8.49 -8.36
N ARG A 81 -5.28 8.64 -9.67
CA ARG A 81 -5.16 7.53 -10.60
C ARG A 81 -3.69 7.27 -10.85
N VAL A 82 -3.21 6.09 -10.49
CA VAL A 82 -1.79 5.73 -10.61
C VAL A 82 -1.39 5.63 -12.09
N GLU A 83 -0.30 6.30 -12.46
CA GLU A 83 0.31 6.24 -13.79
C GLU A 83 1.71 5.64 -13.75
N ASN A 84 2.40 5.76 -12.62
CA ASN A 84 3.69 5.13 -12.39
C ASN A 84 3.83 4.66 -10.93
N MET A 85 4.60 3.60 -10.71
CA MET A 85 4.87 3.03 -9.40
C MET A 85 6.25 2.35 -9.40
N VAL A 86 7.08 2.65 -8.40
CA VAL A 86 8.47 2.16 -8.31
C VAL A 86 8.78 1.68 -6.90
N GLU A 87 9.34 0.47 -6.77
CA GLU A 87 9.72 -0.10 -5.47
C GLU A 87 11.06 0.44 -4.98
N LYS A 88 11.06 1.14 -3.84
CA LYS A 88 12.26 1.63 -3.15
C LYS A 88 13.20 2.39 -4.10
N PRO A 89 12.73 3.45 -4.79
CA PRO A 89 13.57 4.19 -5.73
C PRO A 89 14.75 4.85 -5.01
N ALA A 90 15.82 5.16 -5.73
CA ALA A 90 16.78 6.15 -5.23
C ALA A 90 16.07 7.51 -5.12
N LYS A 91 16.60 8.41 -4.28
CA LYS A 91 15.95 9.71 -4.03
C LYS A 91 15.76 10.49 -5.35
N GLU A 92 16.78 10.46 -6.19
CA GLU A 92 16.84 11.10 -7.51
C GLU A 92 15.90 10.46 -8.55
N ASP A 93 15.51 9.21 -8.36
CA ASP A 93 14.65 8.45 -9.27
C ASP A 93 13.20 8.38 -8.77
N ALA A 94 12.90 8.94 -7.60
CA ALA A 94 11.58 8.89 -6.99
C ALA A 94 10.59 9.74 -7.82
N PRO A 95 9.49 9.17 -8.33
CA PRO A 95 8.57 9.90 -9.19
C PRO A 95 7.70 10.92 -8.43
N SER A 96 7.64 10.81 -7.10
CA SER A 96 7.04 11.78 -6.18
C SER A 96 7.50 11.49 -4.74
N ASN A 97 6.88 12.10 -3.73
CA ASN A 97 7.03 11.77 -2.32
C ASN A 97 5.84 10.97 -1.73
N LEU A 98 4.96 10.42 -2.57
CA LEU A 98 3.81 9.63 -2.17
C LEU A 98 4.20 8.16 -2.00
N ALA A 99 4.43 7.77 -0.75
CA ALA A 99 4.78 6.41 -0.36
C ALA A 99 3.53 5.54 -0.18
N ILE A 100 3.57 4.32 -0.70
CA ILE A 100 2.59 3.27 -0.46
C ILE A 100 2.73 2.79 0.98
N ILE A 101 1.61 2.72 1.68
CA ILE A 101 1.53 2.11 3.00
C ILE A 101 0.87 0.73 2.92
N GLY A 102 1.02 -0.06 3.97
CA GLY A 102 0.57 -1.44 4.10
C GLY A 102 -0.94 -1.65 4.17
N ARG A 103 -1.73 -0.93 3.37
CA ARG A 103 -3.18 -1.10 3.22
C ARG A 103 -3.54 -1.10 1.73
N TYR A 104 -4.22 -2.17 1.33
CA TYR A 104 -4.59 -2.40 -0.07
C TYR A 104 -6.01 -2.94 -0.14
N ILE A 105 -6.70 -2.62 -1.21
CA ILE A 105 -7.82 -3.40 -1.73
C ILE A 105 -7.41 -3.85 -3.12
N LEU A 106 -7.45 -5.15 -3.38
CA LEU A 106 -6.97 -5.74 -4.62
C LEU A 106 -8.10 -6.46 -5.33
N THR A 107 -8.15 -6.33 -6.65
CA THR A 107 -9.04 -7.13 -7.50
C THR A 107 -8.39 -8.47 -7.86
N PRO A 108 -9.18 -9.52 -8.15
CA PRO A 108 -8.67 -10.89 -8.31
C PRO A 108 -7.60 -11.07 -9.40
N ASP A 109 -7.65 -10.26 -10.45
CA ASP A 109 -6.67 -10.27 -11.55
C ASP A 109 -5.23 -9.97 -11.07
N ILE A 110 -5.06 -9.44 -9.85
CA ILE A 110 -3.74 -9.27 -9.25
C ILE A 110 -2.98 -10.59 -9.10
N PHE A 111 -3.67 -11.72 -8.90
CA PHE A 111 -3.01 -13.02 -8.72
C PHE A 111 -2.29 -13.46 -10.00
N ASP A 112 -2.94 -13.31 -11.16
CA ASP A 112 -2.34 -13.61 -12.45
C ASP A 112 -1.16 -12.67 -12.73
N LEU A 113 -1.30 -11.38 -12.39
CA LEU A 113 -0.22 -10.41 -12.54
C LEU A 113 0.99 -10.75 -11.66
N ILE A 114 0.76 -11.14 -10.41
CA ILE A 114 1.84 -11.57 -9.50
C ILE A 114 2.51 -12.85 -10.01
N HIS A 115 1.73 -13.81 -10.51
CA HIS A 115 2.27 -15.04 -11.08
C HIS A 115 3.22 -14.77 -12.25
N ASP A 116 2.89 -13.81 -13.10
CA ASP A 116 3.71 -13.42 -14.26
C ASP A 116 4.87 -12.48 -13.88
N THR A 117 4.86 -11.91 -12.68
CA THR A 117 5.86 -10.96 -12.19
C THR A 117 7.17 -11.69 -11.89
N GLN A 118 8.24 -11.28 -12.57
CA GLN A 118 9.58 -11.79 -12.31
C GLN A 118 10.12 -11.25 -10.98
N PRO A 119 11.02 -11.98 -10.30
CA PRO A 119 11.69 -11.47 -9.10
C PRO A 119 12.42 -10.16 -9.40
N GLY A 120 12.11 -9.13 -8.62
CA GLY A 120 12.66 -7.79 -8.75
C GLY A 120 13.76 -7.53 -7.73
N LYS A 121 13.62 -6.41 -6.99
CA LYS A 121 14.59 -5.99 -5.99
C LYS A 121 14.77 -7.06 -4.92
N GLY A 122 16.02 -7.43 -4.65
CA GLY A 122 16.37 -8.45 -3.65
C GLY A 122 16.09 -9.89 -4.06
N GLY A 123 15.72 -10.16 -5.32
CA GLY A 123 15.35 -11.51 -5.77
C GLY A 123 13.95 -11.95 -5.29
N GLU A 124 13.14 -10.99 -4.86
CA GLU A 124 11.78 -11.19 -4.35
C GLU A 124 10.72 -10.74 -5.36
N ILE A 125 9.55 -11.38 -5.32
CA ILE A 125 8.40 -10.96 -6.12
C ILE A 125 7.76 -9.76 -5.41
N GLN A 126 7.86 -8.58 -6.03
CA GLN A 126 7.34 -7.34 -5.48
C GLN A 126 5.90 -7.12 -5.94
N ILE A 127 5.00 -6.83 -5.00
CA ILE A 127 3.60 -6.52 -5.35
C ILE A 127 3.49 -5.20 -6.13
N THR A 128 4.43 -4.29 -5.89
CA THR A 128 4.57 -3.00 -6.57
C THR A 128 4.70 -3.16 -8.08
N ASP A 129 5.48 -4.14 -8.54
CA ASP A 129 5.65 -4.43 -9.97
C ASP A 129 4.35 -4.98 -10.59
N ALA A 130 3.66 -5.87 -9.88
CA ALA A 130 2.37 -6.42 -10.32
C ALA A 130 1.28 -5.33 -10.37
N LEU A 131 1.24 -4.43 -9.38
CA LEU A 131 0.33 -3.29 -9.34
C LEU A 131 0.62 -2.29 -10.45
N MET A 132 1.90 -2.08 -10.80
CA MET A 132 2.28 -1.25 -11.95
C MET A 132 1.76 -1.84 -13.26
N ALA A 133 1.91 -3.16 -13.46
CA ALA A 133 1.33 -3.86 -14.60
C ALA A 133 -0.21 -3.76 -14.61
N GLN A 134 -0.84 -3.82 -13.43
CA GLN A 134 -2.29 -3.63 -13.30
C GLN A 134 -2.72 -2.22 -13.70
N ALA A 135 -1.99 -1.20 -13.25
CA ALA A 135 -2.25 0.20 -13.56
C ALA A 135 -2.17 0.48 -15.07
N GLN A 136 -1.23 -0.16 -15.78
CA GLN A 136 -1.08 -0.03 -17.23
C GLN A 136 -2.22 -0.70 -18.03
N ARG A 137 -2.76 -1.82 -17.52
CA ARG A 137 -3.83 -2.59 -18.19
C ARG A 137 -5.23 -2.05 -17.89
N GLY A 138 -5.40 -1.31 -16.80
CA GLY A 138 -6.69 -0.88 -16.32
C GLY A 138 -6.60 0.37 -15.45
N CYS A 139 -7.02 0.23 -14.19
CA CYS A 139 -7.08 1.33 -13.25
C CYS A 139 -6.61 0.85 -11.88
N VAL A 140 -5.64 1.55 -11.30
CA VAL A 140 -5.27 1.44 -9.89
C VAL A 140 -5.40 2.83 -9.30
N MET A 141 -6.04 2.92 -8.14
CA MET A 141 -6.19 4.17 -7.41
C MET A 141 -5.23 4.22 -6.24
N ALA A 142 -4.58 5.34 -6.03
CA ALA A 142 -3.89 5.68 -4.80
C ALA A 142 -4.77 6.62 -3.97
N TYR A 143 -4.95 6.30 -2.69
CA TYR A 143 -5.77 7.07 -1.77
C TYR A 143 -4.91 7.62 -0.63
N LYS A 144 -4.86 8.96 -0.53
CA LYS A 144 -4.25 9.67 0.61
C LYS A 144 -5.17 9.54 1.81
N PHE A 145 -4.92 8.53 2.63
CA PHE A 145 -5.81 8.16 3.73
C PHE A 145 -5.84 9.23 4.82
N LYS A 146 -6.93 9.23 5.60
CA LYS A 146 -7.04 10.07 6.81
C LYS A 146 -6.74 9.25 8.05
N GLY A 147 -5.80 9.72 8.85
CA GLY A 147 -5.30 9.06 10.06
C GLY A 147 -3.79 9.20 10.19
N GLU A 148 -3.25 8.59 11.22
CA GLU A 148 -1.83 8.51 11.51
C GLU A 148 -1.33 7.09 11.27
N ARG A 149 -0.11 6.95 10.73
CA ARG A 149 0.56 5.68 10.50
C ARG A 149 1.87 5.66 11.26
N PHE A 150 2.08 4.60 12.03
CA PHE A 150 3.31 4.30 12.72
C PHE A 150 3.96 3.06 12.11
N ASP A 151 5.22 3.18 11.71
CA ASP A 151 6.01 2.07 11.17
C ASP A 151 6.56 1.20 12.32
N CYS A 152 5.76 0.22 12.73
CA CYS A 152 6.13 -0.74 13.76
C CYS A 152 7.06 -1.85 13.25
N GLY A 153 7.45 -1.82 11.98
CA GLY A 153 8.56 -2.63 11.46
C GLY A 153 9.92 -2.11 11.94
N SER A 154 9.99 -0.82 12.31
CA SER A 154 11.16 -0.18 12.92
C SER A 154 11.05 -0.12 14.45
N ILE A 155 12.20 -0.12 15.14
CA ILE A 155 12.26 0.03 16.60
C ILE A 155 11.73 1.41 17.03
N GLU A 156 12.13 2.46 16.31
CA GLU A 156 11.73 3.84 16.61
C GLU A 156 10.21 4.01 16.46
N GLY A 157 9.63 3.56 15.35
CA GLY A 157 8.19 3.66 15.12
C GLY A 157 7.36 2.77 16.05
N PHE A 158 7.89 1.62 16.50
CA PHE A 158 7.22 0.80 17.53
C PHE A 158 7.13 1.51 18.90
N ILE A 159 8.21 2.20 19.30
CA ILE A 159 8.22 2.98 20.55
C ILE A 159 7.26 4.16 20.45
N GLU A 160 7.27 4.87 19.32
CA GLU A 160 6.36 6.00 19.05
C GLU A 160 4.90 5.55 19.11
N ALA A 161 4.55 4.47 18.41
CA ALA A 161 3.22 3.85 18.43
C ALA A 161 2.75 3.52 19.85
N THR A 162 3.65 2.93 20.65
CA THR A 162 3.35 2.52 22.03
C THR A 162 3.03 3.72 22.89
N ASN A 163 3.85 4.77 22.84
CA ASN A 163 3.62 6.01 23.59
C ASN A 163 2.33 6.69 23.15
N PHE A 164 2.10 6.79 21.84
CA PHE A 164 0.86 7.35 21.29
C PHE A 164 -0.37 6.61 21.81
N CYS A 165 -0.37 5.28 21.76
CA CYS A 165 -1.50 4.48 22.23
C CYS A 165 -1.72 4.65 23.73
N TYR A 166 -0.65 4.68 24.53
CA TYR A 166 -0.75 4.91 25.96
C TYR A 166 -1.44 6.25 26.26
N ASP A 167 -0.98 7.34 25.64
CA ASP A 167 -1.49 8.69 25.92
C ASP A 167 -2.89 8.97 25.35
N ASN A 168 -3.30 8.30 24.27
CA ASN A 168 -4.54 8.63 23.56
C ASN A 168 -5.67 7.59 23.66
N LEU A 169 -5.34 6.33 23.97
CA LEU A 169 -6.33 5.24 24.00
C LEU A 169 -6.57 4.68 25.41
N TYR A 170 -5.57 4.75 26.28
CA TYR A 170 -5.62 4.10 27.59
C TYR A 170 -5.60 5.06 28.79
N ARG A 171 -5.01 6.24 28.62
CA ARG A 171 -4.96 7.28 29.65
C ARG A 171 -6.29 8.01 29.79
#